data_AF-A0A0C9RWQ2-F1
#
_entry.id   AF-A0A0C9RWQ2-F1
#
_cell.length_a   1.000
_cell.length_b   1.000
_cell.length_c   1.000
_cell.angle_alpha   90.00
_cell.angle_beta   90.00
_cell.angle_gamma   90.00
#
_symmetry.space_group_name_H-M   'P 1'
#
loop_
_entity.id
_entity.type
_entity.pdbx_description
1 polymer ?
#
loop_
_entity_poly.entity_id
_entity_poly.type
_entity_poly.pdbx_seq_one_letter_code
_entity_poly.pdbx_strand_id
1 'polypeptide(L)'
;MKIVGLFLQLMWVFLIVRGDDKDPHGPIREKCKKQFGLTTEELEAAISDPTDQGCYLLCFLKDLSIMDDNGEFYPDAAVNAIEEGARDQAKPVIFSCSDQEKMSTSKDACDRALEVVLCVKKEAPQLYENFGLFHPLGQ
;
A
#
# COMPACT_ATOMS: atom_id res chain seq x y z
N MET A 1 -22.52 54.10 22.81
CA MET A 1 -21.63 52.98 23.17
C MET A 1 -22.06 51.76 22.38
N LYS A 2 -21.41 51.56 21.25
CA LYS A 2 -21.50 50.36 20.40
C LYS A 2 -20.39 49.40 20.87
N ILE A 3 -20.44 48.13 20.47
CA ILE A 3 -19.42 47.08 20.70
C ILE A 3 -19.68 46.23 21.96
N VAL A 4 -20.74 45.43 21.96
CA VAL A 4 -20.83 44.23 22.85
C VAL A 4 -21.33 42.98 22.11
N GLY A 5 -21.91 43.11 20.90
CA GLY A 5 -22.65 42.00 20.26
C GLY A 5 -21.97 41.24 19.12
N LEU A 6 -20.73 41.57 18.73
CA LEU A 6 -20.16 41.11 17.45
C LEU A 6 -18.89 40.23 17.57
N PHE A 7 -18.65 39.60 18.71
CA PHE A 7 -17.48 38.73 18.90
C PHE A 7 -17.79 37.26 19.18
N LEU A 8 -19.07 36.89 19.34
CA LEU A 8 -19.47 35.52 19.71
C LEU A 8 -19.88 34.62 18.54
N GLN A 9 -19.89 35.11 17.30
CA GLN A 9 -20.29 34.30 16.13
C GLN A 9 -19.12 33.83 15.23
N LEU A 10 -17.86 34.17 15.57
CA LEU A 10 -16.69 33.78 14.77
C LEU A 10 -15.79 32.73 15.44
N MET A 11 -16.08 32.31 16.66
CA MET A 11 -15.53 31.06 17.21
C MET A 11 -16.48 29.91 16.88
N TRP A 12 -15.94 28.74 16.54
CA TRP A 12 -16.62 27.45 16.33
C TRP A 12 -16.97 27.01 14.90
N VAL A 13 -16.47 27.67 13.83
CA VAL A 13 -16.34 27.00 12.51
C VAL A 13 -14.99 26.27 12.37
N PHE A 14 -14.13 26.32 13.40
CA PHE A 14 -12.80 25.69 13.41
C PHE A 14 -12.73 24.35 14.18
N LEU A 15 -13.86 23.70 14.42
CA LEU A 15 -13.94 22.34 14.96
C LEU A 15 -14.79 21.58 13.93
N ILE A 16 -14.31 20.67 13.09
CA ILE A 16 -13.43 19.54 13.31
C ILE A 16 -12.86 19.18 11.94
N VAL A 17 -11.59 19.48 11.66
CA VAL A 17 -10.79 18.61 10.78
C VAL A 17 -9.78 17.98 11.72
N ARG A 18 -10.23 16.96 12.46
CA ARG A 18 -9.29 16.01 13.07
C ARG A 18 -8.56 15.39 11.89
N GLY A 19 -7.28 15.72 11.74
CA GLY A 19 -6.37 14.88 11.01
C GLY A 19 -6.17 13.61 11.85
N ASP A 20 -7.09 12.66 11.72
CA ASP A 20 -6.84 11.29 12.14
C ASP A 20 -5.79 10.70 11.19
N ASP A 21 -4.91 9.87 11.73
CA ASP A 21 -3.89 9.08 11.06
C ASP A 21 -4.32 8.66 9.65
N LYS A 22 -3.95 9.45 8.65
CA LYS A 22 -4.33 9.18 7.28
C LYS A 22 -3.41 8.09 6.80
N ASP A 23 -3.91 6.86 6.80
CA ASP A 23 -3.40 5.77 6.00
C ASP A 23 -2.85 6.33 4.66
N PRO A 24 -1.51 6.43 4.53
CA PRO A 24 -0.88 7.21 3.46
C PRO A 24 -1.06 6.55 2.10
N HIS A 25 -1.39 5.26 2.11
CA HIS A 25 -1.53 4.43 0.93
C HIS A 25 -2.98 4.22 0.51
N GLY A 26 -3.95 4.64 1.33
CA GLY A 26 -5.37 4.55 1.03
C GLY A 26 -5.77 5.12 -0.34
N PRO A 27 -5.34 6.34 -0.72
CA PRO A 27 -5.62 6.90 -2.04
C PRO A 27 -5.11 6.03 -3.20
N ILE A 28 -3.96 5.37 -3.05
CA ILE A 28 -3.39 4.47 -4.06
C ILE A 28 -4.23 3.20 -4.16
N ARG A 29 -4.61 2.61 -3.03
CA ARG A 29 -5.45 1.40 -3.00
C ARG A 29 -6.81 1.65 -3.67
N GLU A 30 -7.45 2.79 -3.40
CA GLU A 30 -8.69 3.15 -4.10
C GLU A 30 -8.51 3.37 -5.60
N LYS A 31 -7.42 4.00 -6.01
CA LYS A 31 -7.11 4.21 -7.43
C LYS A 31 -7.00 2.86 -8.15
N CYS A 32 -6.20 1.95 -7.60
CA CYS A 32 -5.98 0.62 -8.18
C CYS A 32 -7.25 -0.25 -8.13
N LYS A 33 -8.00 -0.22 -7.03
CA LYS A 33 -9.30 -0.87 -6.91
C LYS A 33 -10.25 -0.46 -8.05
N LYS A 34 -10.41 0.86 -8.26
CA LYS A 34 -11.28 1.43 -9.31
C LYS A 34 -10.78 1.08 -10.71
N GLN A 35 -9.47 1.10 -10.93
CA GLN A 35 -8.87 0.81 -12.23
C GLN A 35 -9.22 -0.61 -12.72
N PHE A 36 -9.26 -1.58 -11.81
CA PHE A 36 -9.56 -2.98 -12.14
C PHE A 36 -10.99 -3.42 -11.83
N GLY A 37 -11.84 -2.48 -11.39
CA GLY A 37 -13.25 -2.78 -11.09
C GLY A 37 -13.45 -3.71 -9.90
N LEU A 38 -12.50 -3.74 -8.96
CA LEU A 38 -12.53 -4.62 -7.79
C LEU A 38 -13.50 -4.08 -6.73
N THR A 39 -14.16 -5.00 -6.05
CA THR A 39 -14.98 -4.74 -4.87
C THR A 39 -14.11 -4.67 -3.62
N THR A 40 -14.67 -4.14 -2.54
CA THR A 40 -13.95 -4.12 -1.26
C THR A 40 -13.79 -5.55 -0.72
N GLU A 41 -14.81 -6.38 -0.90
CA GLU A 41 -14.84 -7.78 -0.47
C GLU A 41 -13.76 -8.62 -1.18
N GLU A 42 -13.52 -8.38 -2.47
CA GLU A 42 -12.42 -9.04 -3.20
C GLU A 42 -11.04 -8.66 -2.64
N LEU A 43 -10.82 -7.38 -2.27
CA LEU A 43 -9.56 -6.97 -1.65
C LEU A 43 -9.40 -7.50 -0.23
N GLU A 44 -10.47 -7.55 0.56
CA GLU A 44 -10.44 -8.15 1.89
C GLU A 44 -10.10 -9.65 1.82
N ALA A 45 -10.68 -10.38 0.87
CA ALA A 45 -10.31 -11.77 0.61
C ALA A 45 -8.83 -11.90 0.20
N ALA A 46 -8.32 -10.93 -0.57
CA ALA A 46 -6.93 -10.92 -1.04
C ALA A 46 -5.89 -10.78 0.08
N ILE A 47 -6.25 -10.23 1.24
CA ILE A 47 -5.40 -10.27 2.44
C ILE A 47 -4.98 -11.73 2.72
N SER A 48 -5.94 -12.65 2.68
CA SER A 48 -5.68 -14.07 2.94
C SER A 48 -5.22 -14.84 1.70
N ASP A 49 -5.56 -14.41 0.50
CA ASP A 49 -5.16 -15.06 -0.76
C ASP A 49 -5.04 -14.06 -1.93
N PRO A 50 -3.84 -13.56 -2.23
CA PRO A 50 -3.65 -12.54 -3.26
C PRO A 50 -3.57 -13.10 -4.69
N THR A 51 -3.80 -14.40 -4.90
CA THR A 51 -3.49 -15.11 -6.16
C THR A 51 -4.09 -14.46 -7.41
N ASP A 52 -5.26 -13.82 -7.32
CA ASP A 52 -5.91 -13.18 -8.47
C ASP A 52 -5.68 -11.66 -8.54
N GLN A 53 -4.81 -11.11 -7.68
CA GLN A 53 -4.63 -9.65 -7.52
C GLN A 53 -3.34 -9.10 -8.10
N GLY A 54 -2.67 -9.84 -9.00
CA GLY A 54 -1.38 -9.42 -9.58
C GLY A 54 -1.40 -8.02 -10.20
N CYS A 55 -2.43 -7.67 -10.97
CA CYS A 55 -2.48 -6.35 -11.61
C CYS A 55 -2.81 -5.22 -10.63
N TYR A 56 -3.60 -5.49 -9.60
CA TYR A 56 -3.81 -4.56 -8.49
C TYR A 56 -2.48 -4.29 -7.77
N LEU A 57 -1.72 -5.35 -7.45
CA LEU A 57 -0.42 -5.26 -6.80
C LEU A 57 0.59 -4.48 -7.66
N LEU A 58 0.66 -4.76 -8.96
CA LEU A 58 1.50 -4.00 -9.89
C LEU A 58 1.13 -2.51 -9.86
N CYS A 59 -0.15 -2.17 -9.96
CA CYS A 59 -0.61 -0.78 -9.87
C CYS A 59 -0.19 -0.10 -8.57
N PHE A 60 -0.32 -0.80 -7.44
CA PHE A 60 0.01 -0.28 -6.13
C PHE A 60 1.52 -0.04 -5.98
N LEU A 61 2.34 -1.04 -6.34
CA LEU A 61 3.79 -0.98 -6.23
C LEU A 61 4.41 0.04 -7.18
N LYS A 62 3.82 0.25 -8.37
CA LYS A 62 4.23 1.30 -9.31
C LYS A 62 4.03 2.70 -8.76
N ASP A 63 2.90 2.96 -8.10
CA ASP A 63 2.66 4.28 -7.49
C ASP A 63 3.64 4.59 -6.37
N LEU A 64 4.20 3.54 -5.73
CA LEU A 64 5.26 3.67 -4.75
C LEU A 64 6.67 3.67 -5.36
N SER A 65 6.79 3.58 -6.69
CA SER A 65 8.07 3.43 -7.40
C SER A 65 8.89 2.22 -6.93
N ILE A 66 8.20 1.18 -6.45
CA ILE A 66 8.78 -0.10 -6.01
C ILE A 66 8.87 -1.09 -7.18
N MET A 67 8.05 -0.88 -8.22
CA MET A 67 8.06 -1.69 -9.43
C MET A 67 7.82 -0.81 -10.65
N ASP A 68 8.32 -1.19 -11.82
CA ASP A 68 8.09 -0.45 -13.07
C ASP A 68 6.92 -1.02 -13.90
N ASP A 69 6.72 -0.45 -15.10
CA ASP A 69 5.70 -0.92 -16.06
C ASP A 69 5.93 -2.35 -16.54
N ASN A 70 7.15 -2.87 -16.48
CA ASN A 70 7.55 -4.20 -16.95
C ASN A 70 7.58 -5.25 -15.81
N GLY A 71 7.21 -4.85 -14.59
CA GLY A 71 7.27 -5.71 -13.41
C GLY A 71 8.67 -5.88 -12.84
N GLU A 72 9.64 -5.02 -13.20
CA GLU A 72 10.96 -5.02 -12.56
C GLU A 72 10.86 -4.47 -11.13
N PHE A 73 11.28 -5.28 -10.16
CA PHE A 73 11.21 -4.94 -8.74
C PHE A 73 12.44 -4.18 -8.25
N TYR A 74 12.23 -3.07 -7.53
CA TYR A 74 13.27 -2.22 -6.96
C TYR A 74 13.37 -2.43 -5.44
N PRO A 75 14.23 -3.35 -4.96
CA PRO A 75 14.28 -3.72 -3.54
C PRO A 75 14.69 -2.56 -2.62
N ASP A 76 15.57 -1.67 -3.06
CA ASP A 76 15.95 -0.49 -2.26
C ASP A 76 14.77 0.46 -2.05
N ALA A 77 13.93 0.67 -3.08
CA ALA A 77 12.71 1.46 -2.96
C ALA A 77 11.72 0.79 -2.01
N ALA A 78 11.55 -0.54 -2.11
CA ALA A 78 10.70 -1.30 -1.20
C ALA A 78 11.14 -1.17 0.26
N VAL A 79 12.45 -1.29 0.55
CA VAL A 79 12.98 -1.11 1.92
C VAL A 79 12.74 0.31 2.42
N ASN A 80 12.92 1.32 1.57
CA ASN A 80 12.72 2.72 1.96
C ASN A 80 11.25 3.06 2.25
N ALA A 81 10.31 2.34 1.64
CA ALA A 81 8.88 2.49 1.90
C ALA A 81 8.46 1.91 3.28
N ILE A 82 9.30 1.09 3.91
CA ILE A 82 9.03 0.53 5.24
C ILE A 82 9.36 1.57 6.32
N GLU A 83 8.57 1.58 7.40
CA GLU A 83 8.85 2.35 8.61
C GLU A 83 10.27 2.06 9.11
N GLU A 84 11.01 3.11 9.48
CA GLU A 84 12.44 3.04 9.79
C GLU A 84 12.79 1.93 10.80
N GLY A 85 11.98 1.77 11.86
CA GLY A 85 12.20 0.77 12.90
C GLY A 85 12.06 -0.69 12.44
N ALA A 86 11.39 -0.93 11.31
CA ALA A 86 11.19 -2.26 10.74
C ALA A 86 12.08 -2.57 9.52
N ARG A 87 12.84 -1.58 9.02
CA ARG A 87 13.66 -1.74 7.80
C ARG A 87 14.71 -2.84 7.92
N ASP A 88 15.42 -2.91 9.03
CA ASP A 88 16.49 -3.90 9.22
C ASP A 88 15.96 -5.34 9.21
N GLN A 89 14.74 -5.54 9.73
CA GLN A 89 14.05 -6.82 9.70
C GLN A 89 13.51 -7.13 8.29
N ALA A 90 12.96 -6.13 7.60
CA ALA A 90 12.35 -6.30 6.29
C ALA A 90 13.39 -6.49 5.16
N LYS A 91 14.54 -5.83 5.25
CA LYS A 91 15.58 -5.80 4.22
C LYS A 91 16.02 -7.19 3.74
N PRO A 92 16.45 -8.15 4.60
CA PRO A 92 16.89 -9.45 4.11
C PRO A 92 15.78 -10.20 3.35
N VAL A 93 14.52 -10.07 3.79
CA VAL A 93 13.37 -10.71 3.12
C VAL A 93 13.12 -10.08 1.76
N ILE A 94 13.07 -8.74 1.70
CA ILE A 94 12.84 -7.99 0.46
C ILE A 94 13.91 -8.32 -0.59
N PHE A 95 15.19 -8.35 -0.20
CA PHE A 95 16.28 -8.69 -1.11
C PHE A 95 16.24 -10.15 -1.55
N SER A 96 15.91 -11.08 -0.65
CA SER A 96 15.70 -12.49 -1.01
C SER A 96 14.59 -12.65 -2.05
N CYS A 97 13.46 -11.94 -1.88
CA CYS A 97 12.37 -11.97 -2.85
C CYS A 97 12.72 -11.28 -4.16
N SER A 98 13.54 -10.23 -4.15
CA SER A 98 14.08 -9.63 -5.38
C SER A 98 14.95 -10.60 -6.17
N ASP A 99 15.79 -11.38 -5.50
CA ASP A 99 16.64 -12.37 -6.18
C ASP A 99 15.81 -13.52 -6.77
N GLN A 100 14.71 -13.90 -6.12
CA GLN A 100 13.74 -14.86 -6.69
C GLN A 100 12.99 -14.28 -7.90
N GLU A 101 12.53 -13.04 -7.80
CA GLU A 101 11.84 -12.31 -8.88
C GLU A 101 12.72 -12.21 -10.13
N LYS A 102 14.02 -11.95 -10.00
CA LYS A 102 14.96 -11.93 -11.15
C LYS A 102 15.08 -13.28 -11.86
N MET A 103 14.72 -14.38 -11.19
CA MET A 103 14.67 -15.73 -11.78
C MET A 103 13.29 -16.07 -12.34
N SER A 104 12.32 -15.14 -12.26
CA SER A 104 10.99 -15.30 -12.82
C SER A 104 11.07 -15.66 -14.30
N THR A 105 10.22 -16.60 -14.68
CA THR A 105 10.02 -16.96 -16.09
C THR A 105 8.83 -16.23 -16.71
N SER A 106 8.03 -15.54 -15.90
CA SER A 106 6.89 -14.79 -16.41
C SER A 106 7.35 -13.57 -17.21
N LYS A 107 6.58 -13.26 -18.26
CA LYS A 107 6.71 -12.03 -19.06
C LYS A 107 5.60 -11.05 -18.76
N ASP A 108 4.64 -11.45 -17.93
CA ASP A 108 3.54 -10.61 -17.50
C ASP A 108 3.93 -9.83 -16.24
N ALA A 109 3.76 -8.51 -16.27
CA ALA A 109 4.15 -7.65 -15.16
C ALA A 109 3.26 -7.84 -13.92
N CYS A 110 1.99 -8.22 -14.11
CA CYS A 110 1.08 -8.50 -13.00
C CYS A 110 1.48 -9.79 -12.28
N ASP A 111 1.85 -10.83 -13.02
CA ASP A 111 2.38 -12.08 -12.46
C ASP A 111 3.66 -11.83 -11.65
N ARG A 112 4.59 -11.03 -12.18
CA ARG A 112 5.84 -10.68 -11.46
C ARG A 112 5.56 -9.93 -10.16
N ALA A 113 4.61 -9.01 -10.16
CA ALA A 113 4.15 -8.33 -8.94
C ALA A 113 3.59 -9.31 -7.91
N LEU A 114 2.78 -10.27 -8.37
CA LEU A 114 2.23 -11.32 -7.52
C LEU A 114 3.32 -12.22 -6.93
N GLU A 115 4.30 -12.65 -7.72
CA GLU A 115 5.41 -13.50 -7.28
C GLU A 115 6.20 -12.87 -6.13
N VAL A 116 6.51 -11.57 -6.21
CA VAL A 116 7.18 -10.85 -5.12
C VAL A 116 6.34 -10.87 -3.84
N VAL A 117 5.05 -10.57 -3.95
CA VAL A 117 4.15 -10.51 -2.79
C VAL A 117 3.95 -11.89 -2.17
N LEU A 118 3.81 -12.94 -2.98
CA LEU A 118 3.73 -14.32 -2.51
C LEU A 118 5.03 -14.76 -1.83
N CYS A 119 6.19 -14.33 -2.35
CA CYS A 119 7.46 -14.56 -1.67
C CYS A 119 7.48 -13.90 -0.28
N VAL A 120 7.13 -12.62 -0.17
CA VAL A 120 7.12 -11.94 1.15
C VAL A 120 6.13 -12.60 2.10
N LYS A 121 4.93 -12.94 1.62
CA LYS A 121 3.91 -13.63 2.42
C LYS A 121 4.40 -14.97 2.96
N LYS A 122 5.16 -15.72 2.16
CA LYS A 122 5.75 -17.00 2.55
C LYS A 122 6.90 -16.84 3.53
N GLU A 123 7.84 -15.94 3.24
CA GLU A 123 9.09 -15.80 3.99
C GLU A 123 8.92 -14.96 5.27
N ALA A 124 7.96 -14.02 5.29
CA ALA A 124 7.65 -13.17 6.44
C ALA A 124 6.15 -12.80 6.52
N PRO A 125 5.28 -13.72 6.99
CA PRO A 125 3.83 -13.49 7.05
C PRO A 125 3.42 -12.24 7.86
N GLN A 126 4.07 -11.99 9.00
CA GLN A 126 3.80 -10.79 9.82
C GLN A 126 4.16 -9.49 9.08
N LEU A 127 5.25 -9.52 8.30
CA LEU A 127 5.65 -8.36 7.50
C LEU A 127 4.63 -8.10 6.38
N TYR A 128 4.16 -9.17 5.73
CA TYR A 128 3.10 -9.10 4.72
C TYR A 128 1.80 -8.51 5.28
N GLU A 129 1.35 -8.94 6.46
CA GLU A 129 0.18 -8.37 7.13
C GLU A 129 0.37 -6.87 7.42
N ASN A 130 1.53 -6.49 7.93
CA ASN A 130 1.84 -5.10 8.26
C ASN A 130 1.94 -4.16 7.05
N PHE A 131 2.16 -4.68 5.83
CA PHE A 131 2.23 -3.85 4.63
C PHE A 131 0.88 -3.26 4.23
N GLY A 132 -0.23 -3.83 4.70
CA GLY A 132 -1.56 -3.29 4.44
C GLY A 132 -1.90 -3.14 2.95
N LEU A 133 -1.34 -4.02 2.10
CA LEU A 133 -1.46 -3.96 0.63
C LEU A 133 -2.91 -3.93 0.16
N PHE A 134 -3.81 -4.53 0.94
CA PHE A 134 -5.23 -4.69 0.63
C PHE A 134 -6.16 -4.09 1.70
N HIS A 135 -5.65 -3.33 2.67
CA HIS A 135 -6.49 -2.79 3.75
C HIS A 135 -7.60 -1.88 3.18
N PRO A 136 -8.87 -2.06 3.56
CA PRO A 136 -9.93 -1.17 3.10
C PRO A 136 -9.72 0.24 3.68
N LEU A 137 -10.26 1.25 3.00
CA LEU A 137 -10.16 2.64 3.47
C LEU A 137 -10.88 2.86 4.80
N GLY A 138 -10.29 3.70 5.65
CA GLY A 138 -10.94 4.22 6.86
C GLY A 138 -10.92 3.24 8.04
N GLN A 139 -9.96 2.32 8.06
CA GLN A 139 -9.60 1.50 9.22
C GLN A 139 -8.39 2.08 9.94
#